data_AF-A0A7K1WBE5-F1
#
_entry.id   AF-A0A7K1WBE5-F1
#
_cell.length_a   1.000
_cell.length_b   1.000
_cell.length_c   1.000
_cell.angle_alpha   90.00
_cell.angle_beta   90.00
_cell.angle_gamma   90.00
#
_symmetry.space_group_name_H-M   'P 1'
#
loop_
_entity.id
_entity.type
_entity.pdbx_description
1 polymer ?
#
loop_
_entity_poly.entity_id
_entity_poly.type
_entity_poly.pdbx_seq_one_letter_code
_entity_poly.pdbx_strand_id
1 'polypeptide(L)'
;MAWIPPRRLPYIRAESDEGPVHVPGRRPQQAPPHLVALLRLADGRRSPRELARILGTSLDEVTSRLTELVGRRWVSWRLEVPSGACPDRELRAVLERVGDAELRRGVLEPLEVLERGRERVEAAGRDAEALCEALAALEEDFTRITDTASQRAKGSRTAPNRSLVYSDTRRSATARIGGTVLDAMAPLDPLMTSAAWLMGRLGARVEQRAVEVYEKLSAASGEERVNLADFWFASMPILHGGAVTDAQEVLAEFQRRWARIIPLPEGEARVRASHSAVASQVAEAFPPVPVAWSAARYLSPDVLIAARDTGAIGRGDFELVLGELHLASNTMGASLFVSQHPEPAELLRLTGRDHPGPRLLPLLPKEHKARLSTRVRNVLVRPEDYYVALMELTADPHRDRTVLSADAHVVRRDGRPVVVLPGGAEFPVTDVFGHVLTTLAMDMFQLFPDADHVPRVMVDKLVVSRESW
;
A
#
# COMPACT_ATOMS: atom_id res chain seq x y z
N MET A 1 -1.19 -21.77 -23.15
CA MET A 1 -1.98 -21.45 -21.94
C MET A 1 -2.12 -22.62 -20.96
N ALA A 2 -2.11 -23.88 -21.40
CA ALA A 2 -2.34 -25.07 -20.56
C ALA A 2 -1.37 -25.31 -19.38
N TRP A 3 -0.38 -24.43 -19.19
CA TRP A 3 0.57 -24.46 -18.07
C TRP A 3 0.31 -23.36 -17.03
N ILE A 4 -0.42 -22.30 -17.38
CA ILE A 4 -0.68 -21.17 -16.48
C ILE A 4 -1.75 -21.59 -15.47
N PRO A 5 -1.48 -21.54 -14.16
CA PRO A 5 -2.49 -21.82 -13.15
C PRO A 5 -3.62 -20.77 -13.16
N PRO A 6 -4.91 -21.18 -13.24
CA PRO A 6 -6.03 -20.26 -13.08
C PRO A 6 -6.21 -19.84 -11.63
N ARG A 7 -6.68 -18.61 -11.39
CA ARG A 7 -6.91 -18.05 -10.06
C ARG A 7 -8.33 -17.48 -9.93
N ARG A 8 -9.10 -17.97 -8.97
CA ARG A 8 -10.40 -17.42 -8.57
C ARG A 8 -10.25 -15.95 -8.20
N LEU A 9 -11.17 -15.11 -8.66
CA LEU A 9 -11.17 -13.70 -8.27
C LEU A 9 -11.47 -13.57 -6.77
N PRO A 10 -10.86 -12.59 -6.06
CA PRO A 10 -10.87 -12.59 -4.59
C PRO A 10 -12.23 -12.55 -3.93
N TYR A 11 -13.21 -11.98 -4.64
CA TYR A 11 -14.56 -11.74 -4.15
C TYR A 11 -15.59 -12.76 -4.65
N ILE A 12 -15.16 -13.79 -5.36
CA ILE A 12 -16.05 -14.84 -5.87
C ILE A 12 -16.07 -16.00 -4.88
N ARG A 13 -17.26 -16.40 -4.43
CA ARG A 13 -17.43 -17.41 -3.38
C ARG A 13 -18.33 -18.55 -3.84
N ALA A 14 -17.98 -19.78 -3.47
CA ALA A 14 -18.83 -20.95 -3.60
C ALA A 14 -18.72 -21.80 -2.32
N GLU A 15 -19.81 -21.93 -1.58
CA GLU A 15 -19.82 -22.54 -0.24
C GLU A 15 -19.64 -24.06 -0.27
N SER A 16 -20.18 -24.72 -1.30
CA SER A 16 -20.03 -26.14 -1.56
C SER A 16 -19.79 -26.40 -3.05
N ASP A 17 -19.41 -27.63 -3.41
CA ASP A 17 -19.18 -28.02 -4.81
C ASP A 17 -20.49 -28.06 -5.64
N GLU A 18 -21.65 -28.01 -4.98
CA GLU A 18 -22.98 -28.01 -5.60
C GLU A 18 -23.77 -26.73 -5.29
N GLY A 19 -23.15 -25.79 -4.55
CA GLY A 19 -23.79 -24.56 -4.10
C GLY A 19 -23.75 -23.46 -5.15
N PRO A 20 -24.59 -22.42 -5.01
CA PRO A 20 -24.55 -21.28 -5.90
C PRO A 20 -23.24 -20.50 -5.77
N VAL A 21 -22.84 -19.85 -6.86
CA VAL A 21 -21.71 -18.93 -6.87
C VAL A 21 -22.19 -17.53 -6.49
N HIS A 22 -21.60 -16.96 -5.45
CA HIS A 22 -21.89 -15.62 -4.96
C HIS A 22 -20.94 -14.61 -5.61
N VAL A 23 -21.52 -13.52 -6.07
CA VAL A 23 -20.82 -12.37 -6.64
C VAL A 23 -21.39 -11.13 -5.94
N PRO A 24 -20.55 -10.26 -5.35
CA PRO A 24 -21.04 -9.11 -4.61
C PRO A 24 -21.98 -8.23 -5.43
N GLY A 25 -23.08 -7.81 -4.78
CA GLY A 25 -24.12 -6.99 -5.40
C GLY A 25 -24.97 -7.71 -6.45
N ARG A 26 -24.87 -9.04 -6.59
CA ARG A 26 -25.70 -9.85 -7.50
C ARG A 26 -26.42 -10.96 -6.74
N ARG A 27 -27.54 -11.42 -7.30
CA ARG A 27 -28.20 -12.63 -6.82
C ARG A 27 -27.26 -13.84 -6.99
N PRO A 28 -27.29 -14.83 -6.08
CA PRO A 28 -26.51 -16.06 -6.22
C PRO A 28 -26.76 -16.72 -7.58
N GLN A 29 -25.69 -17.13 -8.26
CA GLN A 29 -25.73 -17.65 -9.62
C GLN A 29 -25.56 -19.17 -9.60
N GLN A 30 -26.53 -19.88 -10.18
CA GLN A 30 -26.45 -21.32 -10.33
C GLN A 30 -25.41 -21.68 -11.41
N ALA A 31 -24.65 -22.73 -11.15
CA ALA A 31 -23.68 -23.29 -12.07
C ALA A 31 -23.65 -24.83 -11.93
N PRO A 32 -23.35 -25.56 -13.02
CA PRO A 32 -23.11 -26.99 -12.92
C PRO A 32 -22.05 -27.34 -11.85
N PRO A 33 -22.23 -28.41 -11.04
CA PRO A 33 -21.30 -28.77 -9.97
C PRO A 33 -19.84 -28.90 -10.41
N HIS A 34 -19.62 -29.42 -11.62
CA HIS A 34 -18.29 -29.59 -12.18
C HIS A 34 -17.56 -28.25 -12.45
N LEU A 35 -18.29 -27.16 -12.69
CA LEU A 35 -17.71 -25.81 -12.80
C LEU A 35 -17.38 -25.24 -11.42
N VAL A 36 -18.24 -25.49 -10.44
CA VAL A 36 -18.05 -24.99 -9.07
C VAL A 36 -16.86 -25.69 -8.39
N ALA A 37 -16.73 -27.00 -8.58
CA ALA A 37 -15.56 -27.76 -8.14
C ALA A 37 -14.26 -27.21 -8.76
N LEU A 38 -14.27 -26.92 -10.07
CA LEU A 38 -13.11 -26.33 -10.76
C LEU A 38 -12.80 -24.91 -10.24
N LEU A 39 -13.83 -24.08 -10.02
CA LEU A 39 -13.69 -22.74 -9.44
C LEU A 39 -13.01 -22.77 -8.07
N ARG A 40 -13.37 -23.73 -7.21
CA ARG A 40 -12.79 -23.91 -5.86
C ARG A 40 -11.33 -24.38 -5.91
N LEU A 41 -10.93 -25.10 -6.96
CA LEU A 41 -9.55 -25.55 -7.16
C LEU A 41 -8.65 -24.53 -7.86
N ALA A 42 -9.20 -23.48 -8.46
CA ALA A 42 -8.48 -22.41 -9.14
C ALA A 42 -7.81 -21.46 -8.13
N ASP A 43 -6.72 -21.90 -7.49
CA ASP A 43 -5.99 -21.16 -6.46
C ASP A 43 -4.75 -20.41 -6.97
N GLY A 44 -4.47 -20.48 -8.28
CA GLY A 44 -3.26 -19.94 -8.88
C GLY A 44 -2.01 -20.79 -8.68
N ARG A 45 -2.12 -22.01 -8.16
CA ARG A 45 -0.99 -22.93 -7.93
C ARG A 45 -1.02 -24.13 -8.86
N ARG A 46 -2.22 -24.67 -9.14
CA ARG A 46 -2.39 -25.89 -9.95
C ARG A 46 -2.57 -25.55 -11.42
N SER A 47 -1.77 -26.16 -12.29
CA SER A 47 -1.91 -26.06 -13.74
C SER A 47 -3.18 -26.76 -14.25
N PRO A 48 -3.70 -26.38 -15.43
CA PRO A 48 -4.80 -27.09 -16.09
C PRO A 48 -4.59 -28.61 -16.20
N ARG A 49 -3.36 -29.07 -16.45
CA ARG A 49 -3.02 -30.51 -16.48
C ARG A 49 -3.18 -31.20 -15.12
N GLU A 50 -2.80 -30.53 -14.03
CA GLU A 50 -2.99 -31.06 -12.68
C GLU A 50 -4.46 -31.04 -12.27
N LEU A 51 -5.18 -29.99 -12.63
CA LEU A 51 -6.62 -29.90 -12.41
C LEU A 51 -7.38 -31.03 -13.13
N ALA A 52 -7.00 -31.33 -14.38
CA ALA A 52 -7.57 -32.45 -15.13
C ALA A 52 -7.35 -33.79 -14.42
N ARG A 53 -6.15 -34.01 -13.88
CA ARG A 53 -5.80 -35.21 -13.10
C ARG A 53 -6.62 -35.30 -11.80
N ILE A 54 -6.76 -34.21 -11.06
CA ILE A 54 -7.51 -34.15 -9.80
C ILE A 54 -8.99 -34.40 -10.03
N LEU A 55 -9.56 -33.81 -11.09
CA LEU A 55 -10.97 -33.89 -11.42
C LEU A 55 -11.33 -35.16 -12.23
N GLY A 56 -10.36 -36.01 -12.57
CA GLY A 56 -10.58 -37.24 -13.34
C GLY A 56 -11.16 -37.00 -14.74
N THR A 57 -10.75 -35.91 -15.41
CA THR A 57 -11.27 -35.45 -16.71
C THR A 57 -10.13 -35.14 -17.68
N SER A 58 -10.46 -34.84 -18.94
CA SER A 58 -9.49 -34.47 -19.96
C SER A 58 -9.00 -33.01 -19.81
N LEU A 59 -7.81 -32.72 -20.36
CA LEU A 59 -7.28 -31.35 -20.40
C LEU A 59 -8.17 -30.41 -21.22
N ASP A 60 -8.76 -30.91 -22.30
CA ASP A 60 -9.63 -30.12 -23.18
C ASP A 60 -10.91 -29.72 -22.46
N GLU A 61 -11.48 -30.64 -21.67
CA GLU A 61 -12.66 -30.36 -20.86
C GLU A 61 -12.37 -29.36 -19.75
N VAL A 62 -11.24 -29.48 -19.03
CA VAL A 62 -10.81 -28.45 -18.05
C VAL A 62 -10.61 -27.10 -18.74
N THR A 63 -9.96 -27.07 -19.90
CA THR A 63 -9.69 -25.83 -20.64
C THR A 63 -10.99 -25.16 -21.07
N SER A 64 -11.95 -25.92 -21.60
CA SER A 64 -13.28 -25.41 -21.96
C SER A 64 -14.01 -24.83 -20.75
N ARG A 65 -14.01 -25.55 -19.63
CA ARG A 65 -14.62 -25.10 -18.37
C ARG A 65 -13.94 -23.85 -17.81
N LEU A 66 -12.61 -23.74 -17.88
CA LEU A 66 -11.87 -22.54 -17.49
C LEU A 66 -12.23 -21.35 -18.38
N THR A 67 -12.33 -21.54 -19.69
CA THR A 67 -12.80 -20.49 -20.61
C THR A 67 -14.20 -20.01 -20.24
N GLU A 68 -15.10 -20.91 -19.86
CA GLU A 68 -16.43 -20.53 -19.35
C GLU A 68 -16.34 -19.70 -18.05
N LEU A 69 -15.53 -20.14 -17.07
CA LEU A 69 -15.33 -19.41 -15.82
C LEU A 69 -14.71 -18.02 -16.03
N VAL A 70 -13.80 -17.88 -17.00
CA VAL A 70 -13.25 -16.60 -17.44
C VAL A 70 -14.32 -15.73 -18.09
N GLY A 71 -15.15 -16.29 -18.99
CA GLY A 71 -16.27 -15.59 -19.61
C GLY A 71 -17.29 -15.06 -18.60
N ARG A 72 -17.52 -15.81 -17.52
CA ARG A 72 -18.35 -15.40 -16.37
C ARG A 72 -17.66 -14.40 -15.44
N ARG A 73 -16.37 -14.11 -15.65
CA ARG A 73 -15.51 -13.28 -14.78
C ARG A 73 -15.43 -13.80 -13.35
N TRP A 74 -15.33 -15.11 -13.19
CA TRP A 74 -15.15 -15.77 -11.87
C TRP A 74 -13.70 -16.15 -11.60
N VAL A 75 -12.93 -16.34 -12.67
CA VAL A 75 -11.52 -16.74 -12.65
C VAL A 75 -10.72 -15.81 -13.55
N SER A 76 -9.51 -15.48 -13.12
CA SER A 76 -8.44 -14.94 -13.95
C SER A 76 -7.56 -16.09 -14.44
N TRP A 77 -7.38 -16.21 -15.76
CA TRP A 77 -6.49 -17.22 -16.35
C TRP A 77 -5.47 -16.55 -17.27
N ARG A 78 -4.53 -15.85 -16.64
CA ARG A 78 -3.42 -15.15 -17.29
C ARG A 78 -2.19 -15.20 -16.39
N LEU A 79 -1.02 -14.97 -16.97
CA LEU A 79 0.22 -14.91 -16.22
C LEU A 79 0.24 -13.63 -15.36
N GLU A 80 0.16 -13.81 -14.04
CA GLU A 80 0.27 -12.72 -13.06
C GLU A 80 1.62 -12.80 -12.36
N VAL A 81 2.49 -11.84 -12.65
CA VAL A 81 3.72 -11.64 -11.87
C VAL A 81 3.35 -10.92 -10.57
N PRO A 82 3.85 -11.34 -9.40
CA PRO A 82 3.72 -10.58 -8.16
C PRO A 82 4.18 -9.12 -8.28
N SER A 83 3.87 -8.31 -7.27
CA SER A 83 4.32 -6.92 -7.21
C SER A 83 5.60 -6.81 -6.39
N GLY A 84 6.72 -6.51 -7.04
CA GLY A 84 7.99 -6.30 -6.37
C GLY A 84 8.97 -5.46 -7.16
N ALA A 85 10.10 -5.12 -6.51
CA ALA A 85 11.19 -4.34 -7.09
C ALA A 85 11.94 -5.09 -8.21
N CYS A 86 11.90 -6.43 -8.18
CA CYS A 86 12.59 -7.31 -9.11
C CYS A 86 11.58 -8.22 -9.83
N PRO A 87 10.72 -7.67 -10.70
CA PRO A 87 9.68 -8.44 -11.39
C PRO A 87 10.26 -9.49 -12.35
N ASP A 88 11.50 -9.31 -12.82
CA ASP A 88 12.28 -10.29 -13.58
C ASP A 88 12.51 -11.57 -12.78
N ARG A 89 12.96 -11.45 -11.53
CA ARG A 89 13.17 -12.59 -10.62
C ARG A 89 11.86 -13.29 -10.27
N GLU A 90 10.80 -12.52 -10.02
CA GLU A 90 9.48 -13.06 -9.73
C GLU A 90 8.89 -13.79 -10.94
N LEU A 91 9.05 -13.23 -12.15
CA LEU A 91 8.65 -13.88 -13.39
C LEU A 91 9.45 -15.17 -13.62
N ARG A 92 10.77 -15.15 -13.46
CA ARG A 92 11.63 -16.34 -13.54
C ARG A 92 11.13 -17.45 -12.62
N ALA A 93 10.87 -17.14 -11.35
CA ALA A 93 10.36 -18.12 -10.39
C ALA A 93 9.02 -18.74 -10.83
N VAL A 94 8.14 -17.98 -11.49
CA VAL A 94 6.89 -18.50 -12.06
C VAL A 94 7.17 -19.41 -13.26
N LEU A 95 8.05 -19.00 -14.17
CA LEU A 95 8.38 -19.76 -15.39
C LEU A 95 9.13 -21.06 -15.09
N GLU A 96 9.97 -21.09 -14.05
CA GLU A 96 10.68 -22.31 -13.61
C GLU A 96 9.75 -23.42 -13.13
N ARG A 97 8.53 -23.07 -12.67
CA ARG A 97 7.50 -24.03 -12.26
C ARG A 97 6.78 -24.69 -13.43
N VAL A 98 7.05 -24.29 -14.67
CA VAL A 98 6.51 -24.96 -15.86
C VAL A 98 7.07 -26.38 -15.91
N GLY A 99 6.18 -27.37 -15.80
CA GLY A 99 6.57 -28.79 -15.72
C GLY A 99 7.10 -29.37 -17.04
N ASP A 100 6.69 -28.81 -18.18
CA ASP A 100 7.13 -29.22 -19.50
C ASP A 100 8.50 -28.61 -19.84
N ALA A 101 9.51 -29.44 -20.05
CA ALA A 101 10.90 -29.00 -20.14
C ALA A 101 11.21 -28.17 -21.40
N GLU A 102 10.62 -28.53 -22.55
CA GLU A 102 10.80 -27.78 -23.80
C GLU A 102 10.10 -26.44 -23.73
N LEU A 103 8.86 -26.43 -23.26
CA LEU A 103 8.10 -25.21 -23.03
C LEU A 103 8.80 -24.29 -22.02
N ARG A 104 9.29 -24.84 -20.91
CA ARG A 104 10.03 -24.09 -19.88
C ARG A 104 11.25 -23.41 -20.48
N ARG A 105 12.04 -24.12 -21.29
CA ARG A 105 13.19 -23.55 -21.99
C ARG A 105 12.76 -22.41 -22.92
N GLY A 106 11.73 -22.62 -23.73
CA GLY A 106 11.23 -21.63 -24.68
C GLY A 106 10.67 -20.36 -24.04
N VAL A 107 10.08 -20.45 -22.84
CA VAL A 107 9.58 -19.24 -22.13
C VAL A 107 10.66 -18.54 -21.31
N LEU A 108 11.72 -19.24 -20.89
CA LEU A 108 12.84 -18.65 -20.14
C LEU A 108 13.84 -17.93 -21.05
N GLU A 109 14.07 -18.41 -22.27
CA GLU A 109 15.05 -17.83 -23.19
C GLU A 109 14.85 -16.32 -23.46
N PRO A 110 13.62 -15.82 -23.73
CA PRO A 110 13.40 -14.38 -23.88
C PRO A 110 13.66 -13.59 -22.59
N LEU A 111 13.34 -14.16 -21.42
CA LEU A 111 13.61 -13.51 -20.14
C LEU A 111 15.12 -13.37 -19.89
N GLU A 112 15.89 -14.41 -20.22
CA GLU A 112 17.36 -14.39 -20.10
C GLU A 112 18.01 -13.30 -20.97
N VAL A 113 17.45 -13.01 -22.15
CA VAL A 113 17.92 -11.89 -22.99
C VAL A 113 17.75 -10.56 -22.25
N LEU A 114 16.58 -10.34 -21.65
CA LEU A 114 16.29 -9.10 -20.91
C LEU A 114 17.11 -8.98 -19.62
N GLU A 115 17.30 -10.08 -18.90
CA GLU A 115 18.16 -10.11 -17.70
C GLU A 115 19.61 -9.78 -18.05
N ARG A 116 20.17 -10.37 -19.12
CA ARG A 116 21.50 -10.00 -19.62
C ARG A 116 21.56 -8.53 -20.05
N GLY A 117 20.49 -8.00 -20.65
CA GLY A 117 20.39 -6.58 -20.97
C GLY A 117 20.46 -5.69 -19.72
N ARG A 118 19.73 -6.06 -18.66
CA ARG A 118 19.79 -5.38 -17.35
C ARG A 118 21.20 -5.46 -16.75
N GLU A 119 21.87 -6.60 -16.83
CA GLU A 119 23.25 -6.79 -16.36
C GLU A 119 24.25 -5.93 -17.13
N ARG A 120 24.08 -5.74 -18.45
CA ARG A 120 24.91 -4.81 -19.25
C ARG A 120 24.73 -3.36 -18.78
N VAL A 121 23.49 -2.95 -18.51
CA VAL A 121 23.20 -1.60 -17.97
C VAL A 121 23.88 -1.40 -16.61
N GLU A 122 23.83 -2.41 -15.73
CA GLU A 122 24.50 -2.38 -14.43
C GLU A 122 26.03 -2.31 -14.58
N ALA A 123 26.60 -3.11 -15.50
CA ALA A 123 28.04 -3.16 -15.77
C ALA A 123 28.61 -1.86 -16.37
N ALA A 124 27.81 -1.10 -17.12
CA ALA A 124 28.23 0.20 -17.67
C ALA A 124 28.57 1.22 -16.58
N GLY A 125 27.96 1.10 -15.39
CA GLY A 125 28.31 1.90 -14.22
C GLY A 125 28.19 3.41 -14.44
N ARG A 126 29.34 4.10 -14.46
CA ARG A 126 29.43 5.57 -14.65
C ARG A 126 29.88 5.99 -16.05
N ASP A 127 30.14 5.03 -16.94
CA ASP A 127 30.47 5.32 -18.33
C ASP A 127 29.21 5.73 -19.08
N ALA A 128 29.13 7.00 -19.47
CA ALA A 128 27.93 7.57 -20.09
C ALA A 128 27.66 7.00 -21.49
N GLU A 129 28.70 6.72 -22.28
CA GLU A 129 28.56 6.18 -23.62
C GLU A 129 28.10 4.72 -23.55
N ALA A 130 28.80 3.90 -22.74
CA ALA A 130 28.43 2.51 -22.54
C ALA A 130 27.03 2.36 -21.92
N LEU A 131 26.63 3.28 -21.02
CA LEU A 131 25.29 3.27 -20.42
C LEU A 131 24.20 3.56 -21.44
N CYS A 132 24.41 4.56 -22.31
CA CYS A 132 23.46 4.89 -23.38
C CYS A 132 23.30 3.72 -24.35
N GLU A 133 24.40 3.07 -24.76
CA GLU A 133 24.39 1.90 -25.64
C GLU A 133 23.66 0.71 -24.99
N ALA A 134 23.95 0.42 -23.72
CA ALA A 134 23.32 -0.68 -23.00
C ALA A 134 21.80 -0.47 -22.81
N LEU A 135 21.38 0.76 -22.53
CA LEU A 135 19.96 1.12 -22.42
C LEU A 135 19.25 0.95 -23.76
N ALA A 136 19.82 1.48 -24.85
CA ALA A 136 19.25 1.35 -26.19
C ALA A 136 19.11 -0.12 -26.62
N ALA A 137 20.15 -0.93 -26.38
CA ALA A 137 20.12 -2.37 -26.69
C ALA A 137 19.05 -3.11 -25.88
N LEU A 138 18.88 -2.79 -24.58
CA LEU A 138 17.82 -3.37 -23.75
C LEU A 138 16.43 -2.98 -24.25
N GLU A 139 16.24 -1.72 -24.66
CA GLU A 139 14.97 -1.25 -25.23
C GLU A 139 14.63 -1.96 -26.56
N GLU A 140 15.62 -2.15 -27.44
CA GLU A 140 15.47 -2.89 -28.69
C GLU A 140 15.11 -4.37 -28.45
N ASP A 141 15.85 -5.05 -27.57
CA ASP A 141 15.59 -6.44 -27.17
C ASP A 141 14.16 -6.58 -26.62
N PHE A 142 13.73 -5.66 -25.76
CA PHE A 142 12.39 -5.67 -25.19
C PHE A 142 11.30 -5.50 -26.25
N THR A 143 11.43 -4.51 -27.13
CA THR A 143 10.44 -4.28 -28.18
C THR A 143 10.38 -5.45 -29.15
N ARG A 144 11.52 -6.02 -29.54
CA ARG A 144 11.59 -7.20 -30.40
C ARG A 144 10.94 -8.43 -29.77
N ILE A 145 11.13 -8.66 -28.47
CA ILE A 145 10.59 -9.83 -27.76
C ILE A 145 9.09 -9.70 -27.49
N THR A 146 8.64 -8.50 -27.11
CA THR A 146 7.29 -8.30 -26.57
C THR A 146 6.30 -7.68 -27.55
N ASP A 147 6.80 -7.19 -28.70
CA ASP A 147 6.04 -6.37 -29.65
C ASP A 147 5.34 -5.17 -28.98
N THR A 148 5.97 -4.65 -27.91
CA THR A 148 5.45 -3.55 -27.10
C THR A 148 6.50 -2.46 -26.99
N ALA A 149 6.05 -1.19 -26.91
CA ALA A 149 6.94 -0.05 -26.71
C ALA A 149 7.75 -0.21 -25.40
N SER A 150 9.06 0.02 -25.49
CA SER A 150 10.00 -0.03 -24.36
C SER A 150 9.84 1.14 -23.37
N GLN A 151 9.11 2.19 -23.78
CA GLN A 151 8.80 3.33 -22.94
C GLN A 151 7.29 3.58 -22.86
N ARG A 152 6.79 3.77 -21.65
CA ARG A 152 5.39 4.14 -21.42
C ARG A 152 5.19 5.63 -21.75
N ALA A 153 4.06 5.95 -22.38
CA ALA A 153 3.66 7.33 -22.62
C ALA A 153 3.50 8.11 -21.30
N LYS A 154 3.88 9.40 -21.32
CA LYS A 154 3.60 10.30 -20.19
C LYS A 154 2.09 10.53 -20.13
N GLY A 155 1.47 10.29 -18.98
CA GLY A 155 0.03 10.54 -18.82
C GLY A 155 -0.41 10.53 -17.36
N SER A 156 -1.60 11.09 -17.12
CA SER A 156 -2.22 11.21 -15.79
C SER A 156 -2.60 9.88 -15.12
N ARG A 157 -2.37 8.74 -15.80
CA ARG A 157 -2.72 7.39 -15.31
C ARG A 157 -1.52 6.48 -15.06
N THR A 158 -0.31 6.87 -15.47
CA THR A 158 0.89 6.05 -15.33
C THR A 158 1.69 6.57 -14.16
N ALA A 159 1.99 5.69 -13.19
CA ALA A 159 2.87 6.04 -12.08
C ALA A 159 4.27 6.46 -12.59
N PRO A 160 5.07 7.23 -11.83
CA PRO A 160 6.48 7.43 -12.16
C PRO A 160 7.16 6.06 -12.36
N ASN A 161 8.14 5.98 -13.28
CA ASN A 161 8.80 4.77 -13.85
C ASN A 161 8.27 4.38 -15.23
N ARG A 162 8.71 5.12 -16.26
CA ARG A 162 8.29 4.95 -17.66
C ARG A 162 9.23 4.07 -18.50
N SER A 163 10.44 3.85 -18.03
CA SER A 163 11.49 3.07 -18.71
C SER A 163 11.55 1.65 -18.15
N LEU A 164 12.27 0.76 -18.85
CA LEU A 164 12.42 -0.66 -18.45
C LEU A 164 13.19 -0.85 -17.15
N VAL A 165 14.10 0.07 -16.83
CA VAL A 165 14.96 0.04 -15.65
C VAL A 165 14.94 1.40 -14.94
N TYR A 166 15.27 1.39 -13.65
CA TYR A 166 15.49 2.58 -12.83
C TYR A 166 16.76 2.41 -12.02
N SER A 167 17.38 3.52 -11.62
CA SER A 167 18.54 3.53 -10.75
C SER A 167 18.18 4.19 -9.43
N ASP A 168 18.43 3.49 -8.34
CA ASP A 168 18.49 4.03 -6.99
C ASP A 168 19.96 4.05 -6.54
N THR A 169 20.40 5.10 -5.85
CA THR A 169 21.81 5.25 -5.44
C THR A 169 21.94 5.67 -3.99
N ARG A 170 22.92 5.07 -3.31
CA ARG A 170 23.32 5.45 -1.97
C ARG A 170 24.52 6.38 -2.02
N ARG A 171 24.46 7.51 -1.32
CA ARG A 171 25.62 8.37 -1.12
C ARG A 171 26.62 7.67 -0.19
N SER A 172 27.91 7.71 -0.53
CA SER A 172 29.00 7.11 0.27
C SER A 172 29.37 7.95 1.52
N ALA A 173 28.41 8.70 2.07
CA ALA A 173 28.61 9.59 3.20
C ALA A 173 27.77 9.13 4.39
N THR A 174 28.29 9.33 5.59
CA THR A 174 27.57 9.07 6.84
C THR A 174 27.35 10.40 7.55
N ALA A 175 26.11 10.70 7.89
CA ALA A 175 25.76 11.80 8.78
C ALA A 175 25.48 11.24 10.18
N ARG A 176 25.93 11.94 11.22
CA ARG A 176 25.61 11.63 12.61
C ARG A 176 24.93 12.85 13.21
N ILE A 177 23.74 12.65 13.76
CA ILE A 177 22.97 13.70 14.41
C ILE A 177 23.25 13.62 15.92
N GLY A 178 23.73 14.73 16.50
CA GLY A 178 24.03 14.84 17.92
C GLY A 178 22.85 15.34 18.75
N GLY A 179 22.97 15.27 20.08
CA GLY A 179 21.92 15.66 21.03
C GLY A 179 21.35 17.06 20.80
N THR A 180 22.19 18.06 20.51
CA THR A 180 21.74 19.44 20.26
C THR A 180 20.70 19.56 19.14
N VAL A 181 20.85 18.77 18.07
CA VAL A 181 19.89 18.77 16.96
C VAL A 181 18.63 18.00 17.34
N LEU A 182 18.77 16.88 18.06
CA LEU A 182 17.63 16.10 18.56
C LEU A 182 16.78 16.91 19.55
N ASP A 183 17.41 17.63 20.48
CA ASP A 183 16.71 18.50 21.43
C ASP A 183 15.98 19.64 20.72
N ALA A 184 16.58 20.21 19.66
CA ALA A 184 15.96 21.23 18.83
C ALA A 184 14.75 20.70 18.02
N MET A 185 14.60 19.38 17.88
CA MET A 185 13.43 18.74 17.27
C MET A 185 12.27 18.54 18.24
N ALA A 186 12.39 18.92 19.52
CA ALA A 186 11.29 18.84 20.51
C ALA A 186 9.93 19.37 20.00
N PRO A 187 9.86 20.47 19.21
CA PRO A 187 8.60 20.93 18.63
C PRO A 187 7.87 19.94 17.70
N LEU A 188 8.49 18.85 17.26
CA LEU A 188 7.80 17.78 16.53
C LEU A 188 6.77 17.05 17.39
N ASP A 189 6.99 16.92 18.70
CA ASP A 189 6.10 16.18 19.60
C ASP A 189 4.65 16.71 19.61
N PRO A 190 4.40 18.03 19.79
CA PRO A 190 3.04 18.56 19.67
C PRO A 190 2.45 18.42 18.25
N LEU A 191 3.28 18.52 17.20
CA LEU A 191 2.81 18.31 15.82
C LEU A 191 2.34 16.86 15.63
N MET A 192 3.14 15.90 16.07
CA MET A 192 2.84 14.47 16.00
C MET A 192 1.64 14.10 16.87
N THR A 193 1.50 14.70 18.06
CA THR A 193 0.33 14.53 18.93
C THR A 193 -0.96 14.98 18.22
N SER A 194 -0.94 16.17 17.61
CA SER A 194 -2.09 16.68 16.87
C SER A 194 -2.40 15.84 15.62
N ALA A 195 -1.37 15.30 14.95
CA ALA A 195 -1.52 14.43 13.79
C ALA A 195 -2.12 13.07 14.16
N ALA A 196 -1.73 12.49 15.30
CA ALA A 196 -2.34 11.29 15.84
C ALA A 196 -3.83 11.50 16.14
N TRP A 197 -4.19 12.65 16.72
CA TRP A 197 -5.59 13.05 16.92
C TRP A 197 -6.36 13.12 15.59
N LEU A 198 -5.77 13.78 14.58
CA LEU A 198 -6.37 13.94 13.25
C LEU A 198 -6.70 12.58 12.62
N MET A 199 -5.74 11.65 12.63
CA MET A 199 -5.93 10.30 12.10
C MET A 199 -6.95 9.49 12.91
N GLY A 200 -6.90 9.56 14.24
CA GLY A 200 -7.85 8.84 15.09
C GLY A 200 -9.29 9.33 14.90
N ARG A 201 -9.49 10.64 14.71
CA ARG A 201 -10.82 11.20 14.39
C ARG A 201 -11.33 10.78 13.02
N LEU A 202 -10.48 10.78 11.98
CA LEU A 202 -10.84 10.28 10.66
C LEU A 202 -11.26 8.80 10.74
N GLY A 203 -10.44 7.97 11.37
CA GLY A 203 -10.71 6.54 11.46
C GLY A 203 -11.96 6.21 12.28
N ALA A 204 -12.24 6.96 13.35
CA ALA A 204 -13.48 6.80 14.12
C ALA A 204 -14.74 7.11 13.28
N ARG A 205 -14.72 8.16 12.44
CA ARG A 205 -15.84 8.47 11.54
C ARG A 205 -16.06 7.39 10.49
N VAL A 206 -14.98 6.87 9.91
CA VAL A 206 -15.06 5.78 8.94
C VAL A 206 -15.53 4.48 9.59
N GLU A 207 -15.08 4.16 10.82
CA GLU A 207 -15.56 3.00 11.58
C GLU A 207 -17.07 3.10 11.87
N GLN A 208 -17.57 4.28 12.23
CA GLN A 208 -19.01 4.48 12.45
C GLN A 208 -19.83 4.18 11.18
N ARG A 209 -19.41 4.68 10.01
CA ARG A 209 -20.06 4.36 8.74
C ARG A 209 -19.95 2.86 8.38
N ALA A 210 -18.85 2.24 8.77
CA ALA A 210 -18.64 0.80 8.60
C ALA A 210 -19.64 -0.03 9.43
N VAL A 211 -19.97 0.42 10.65
CA VAL A 211 -21.02 -0.18 11.48
C VAL A 211 -22.38 -0.12 10.76
N GLU A 212 -22.75 1.01 10.18
CA GLU A 212 -24.03 1.16 9.45
C GLU A 212 -24.14 0.19 8.26
N VAL A 213 -23.04 -0.01 7.53
CA VAL A 213 -22.99 -0.99 6.43
C VAL A 213 -23.16 -2.41 6.95
N TYR A 214 -22.46 -2.76 8.04
CA TYR A 214 -22.56 -4.07 8.66
C TYR A 214 -24.00 -4.35 9.11
N GLU A 215 -24.63 -3.41 9.83
CA GLU A 215 -26.00 -3.56 10.33
C GLU A 215 -26.99 -3.75 9.19
N LYS A 216 -26.84 -2.98 8.10
CA LYS A 216 -27.68 -3.13 6.91
C LYS A 216 -27.53 -4.51 6.25
N LEU A 217 -26.30 -4.99 6.08
CA LEU A 217 -26.04 -6.30 5.45
C LEU A 217 -26.47 -7.47 6.33
N SER A 218 -26.23 -7.37 7.64
CA SER A 218 -26.66 -8.35 8.62
C SER A 218 -28.18 -8.45 8.67
N ALA A 219 -28.89 -7.31 8.74
CA ALA A 219 -30.36 -7.28 8.72
C ALA A 219 -30.94 -7.83 7.41
N ALA A 220 -30.33 -7.54 6.26
CA ALA A 220 -30.81 -8.01 4.97
C ALA A 220 -30.61 -9.53 4.74
N SER A 221 -29.57 -10.11 5.33
CA SER A 221 -29.28 -11.55 5.24
C SER A 221 -29.92 -12.37 6.35
N GLY A 222 -30.22 -11.75 7.50
CA GLY A 222 -30.61 -12.45 8.72
C GLY A 222 -29.44 -13.14 9.44
N GLU A 223 -28.21 -12.87 9.02
CA GLU A 223 -27.00 -13.49 9.57
C GLU A 223 -26.13 -12.48 10.33
N GLU A 224 -25.52 -12.92 11.41
CA GLU A 224 -24.54 -12.13 12.18
C GLU A 224 -23.12 -12.18 11.57
N ARG A 225 -22.90 -13.01 10.55
CA ARG A 225 -21.60 -13.15 9.88
C ARG A 225 -21.71 -12.67 8.45
N VAL A 226 -21.36 -11.41 8.22
CA VAL A 226 -21.40 -10.81 6.87
C VAL A 226 -20.14 -11.22 6.10
N ASN A 227 -20.26 -11.61 4.82
CA ASN A 227 -19.08 -11.89 4.01
C ASN A 227 -18.23 -10.62 3.77
N LEU A 228 -16.91 -10.73 3.88
CA LEU A 228 -16.03 -9.56 3.73
C LEU A 228 -16.07 -8.96 2.32
N ALA A 229 -16.25 -9.76 1.27
CA ALA A 229 -16.37 -9.23 -0.09
C ALA A 229 -17.64 -8.37 -0.21
N ASP A 230 -18.80 -8.88 0.21
CA ASP A 230 -20.06 -8.12 0.18
C ASP A 230 -19.95 -6.83 1.00
N PHE A 231 -19.35 -6.91 2.18
CA PHE A 231 -19.09 -5.75 3.04
C PHE A 231 -18.20 -4.71 2.35
N TRP A 232 -17.06 -5.11 1.80
CA TRP A 232 -16.12 -4.23 1.09
C TRP A 232 -16.79 -3.49 -0.08
N PHE A 233 -17.55 -4.21 -0.91
CA PHE A 233 -18.26 -3.59 -2.04
C PHE A 233 -19.37 -2.64 -1.57
N ALA A 234 -20.10 -2.98 -0.50
CA ALA A 234 -21.12 -2.10 0.08
C ALA A 234 -20.51 -0.85 0.73
N SER A 235 -19.25 -0.88 1.17
CA SER A 235 -18.52 0.28 1.71
C SER A 235 -18.00 1.25 0.65
N MET A 236 -18.04 0.92 -0.65
CA MET A 236 -17.49 1.78 -1.71
C MET A 236 -18.02 3.23 -1.73
N PRO A 237 -19.34 3.48 -1.59
CA PRO A 237 -19.87 4.85 -1.54
C PRO A 237 -19.36 5.66 -0.34
N ILE A 238 -19.07 4.98 0.78
CA ILE A 238 -18.47 5.61 1.96
C ILE A 238 -17.02 5.96 1.67
N LEU A 239 -16.24 4.99 1.19
CA LEU A 239 -14.80 5.15 0.97
C LEU A 239 -14.47 6.20 -0.09
N HIS A 240 -15.31 6.35 -1.12
CA HIS A 240 -15.11 7.32 -2.21
C HIS A 240 -15.92 8.62 -2.09
N GLY A 241 -16.85 8.69 -1.13
CA GLY A 241 -17.72 9.86 -0.92
C GLY A 241 -17.67 10.33 0.52
N GLY A 242 -18.39 9.64 1.42
CA GLY A 242 -18.56 10.06 2.80
C GLY A 242 -17.25 10.29 3.57
N ALA A 243 -16.24 9.43 3.37
CA ALA A 243 -14.94 9.54 4.02
C ALA A 243 -14.14 10.77 3.55
N VAL A 244 -14.34 11.22 2.30
CA VAL A 244 -13.70 12.45 1.79
C VAL A 244 -14.30 13.68 2.48
N THR A 245 -15.62 13.74 2.60
CA THR A 245 -16.31 14.80 3.35
C THR A 245 -15.90 14.78 4.82
N ASP A 246 -15.84 13.60 5.44
CA ASP A 246 -15.37 13.46 6.82
C ASP A 246 -13.95 13.97 7.00
N ALA A 247 -13.04 13.65 6.07
CA ALA A 247 -11.66 14.12 6.10
C ALA A 247 -11.59 15.66 6.05
N GLN A 248 -12.37 16.29 5.17
CA GLN A 248 -12.44 17.76 5.06
C GLN A 248 -12.97 18.41 6.35
N GLU A 249 -14.02 17.85 6.95
CA GLU A 249 -14.59 18.38 8.19
C GLU A 249 -13.64 18.23 9.38
N VAL A 250 -12.95 17.08 9.50
CA VAL A 250 -11.94 16.87 10.55
C VAL A 250 -10.74 17.80 10.32
N LEU A 251 -10.30 18.01 9.08
CA LEU A 251 -9.23 18.95 8.74
C LEU A 251 -9.61 20.38 9.12
N ALA A 252 -10.84 20.82 8.81
CA ALA A 252 -11.31 22.13 9.21
C ALA A 252 -11.35 22.29 10.75
N GLU A 253 -11.73 21.24 11.49
CA GLU A 253 -11.66 21.22 12.96
C GLU A 253 -10.22 21.32 13.47
N PHE A 254 -9.31 20.57 12.84
CA PHE A 254 -7.88 20.58 13.13
C PHE A 254 -7.27 21.98 12.95
N GLN A 255 -7.52 22.62 11.80
CA GLN A 255 -7.04 23.98 11.50
C GLN A 255 -7.63 25.03 12.45
N ARG A 256 -8.92 24.93 12.79
CA ARG A 256 -9.54 25.83 13.79
C ARG A 256 -8.89 25.71 15.17
N ARG A 257 -8.48 24.51 15.58
CA ARG A 257 -7.75 24.30 16.83
C ARG A 257 -6.36 24.92 16.75
N TRP A 258 -5.61 24.66 15.67
CA TRP A 258 -4.27 25.23 15.46
C TRP A 258 -4.25 26.75 15.37
N ALA A 259 -5.24 27.37 14.73
CA ALA A 259 -5.36 28.83 14.66
C ALA A 259 -5.51 29.51 16.03
N ARG A 260 -5.99 28.78 17.05
CA ARG A 260 -6.05 29.29 18.44
C ARG A 260 -4.71 29.15 19.16
N ILE A 261 -3.93 28.12 18.81
CA ILE A 261 -2.63 27.81 19.43
C ILE A 261 -1.55 28.73 18.89
N ILE A 262 -1.53 28.93 17.57
CA ILE A 262 -0.62 29.84 16.87
C ILE A 262 -1.47 30.78 16.01
N PRO A 263 -1.87 31.93 16.54
CA PRO A 263 -2.55 32.96 15.75
C PRO A 263 -1.63 33.49 14.65
N LEU A 264 -2.18 33.73 13.46
CA LEU A 264 -1.48 34.33 12.34
C LEU A 264 -2.03 35.75 12.09
N PRO A 265 -1.35 36.81 12.57
CA PRO A 265 -1.78 38.18 12.31
C PRO A 265 -1.63 38.53 10.83
N GLU A 266 -2.58 39.30 10.29
CA GLU A 266 -2.55 39.77 8.90
C GLU A 266 -1.34 40.68 8.66
N GLY A 267 -0.66 40.50 7.51
CA GLY A 267 0.48 41.32 7.10
C GLY A 267 1.82 40.96 7.76
N GLU A 268 1.85 40.04 8.72
CA GLU A 268 3.10 39.55 9.29
C GLU A 268 3.78 38.58 8.33
N ALA A 269 5.09 38.76 8.10
CA ALA A 269 5.88 37.81 7.32
C ALA A 269 6.40 36.63 8.15
N ARG A 270 6.50 36.81 9.48
CA ARG A 270 7.09 35.83 10.39
C ARG A 270 6.36 35.78 11.73
N VAL A 271 5.96 34.58 12.12
CA VAL A 271 5.35 34.28 13.42
C VAL A 271 6.30 33.38 14.21
N ARG A 272 6.54 33.71 15.49
CA ARG A 272 7.37 32.92 16.40
C ARG A 272 6.57 32.51 17.63
N ALA A 273 6.66 31.25 17.99
CA ALA A 273 6.12 30.68 19.21
C ALA A 273 7.20 29.90 19.96
N SER A 274 7.06 29.75 21.28
CA SER A 274 7.93 28.87 22.05
C SER A 274 7.37 27.45 22.08
N HIS A 275 8.24 26.44 22.13
CA HIS A 275 7.81 25.04 22.27
C HIS A 275 6.91 24.84 23.50
N SER A 276 7.28 25.40 24.64
CA SER A 276 6.53 25.24 25.89
C SER A 276 5.10 25.76 25.80
N ALA A 277 4.88 26.91 25.14
CA ALA A 277 3.55 27.49 24.97
C ALA A 277 2.69 26.70 23.96
N VAL A 278 3.31 26.14 22.92
CA VAL A 278 2.62 25.29 21.94
C VAL A 278 2.27 23.94 22.55
N ALA A 279 3.21 23.30 23.25
CA ALA A 279 3.04 21.95 23.79
C ALA A 279 1.89 21.87 24.80
N SER A 280 1.77 22.84 25.73
CA SER A 280 0.69 22.84 26.72
C SER A 280 -0.68 23.00 26.07
N GLN A 281 -0.79 23.90 25.10
CA GLN A 281 -2.06 24.15 24.39
C GLN A 281 -2.44 22.98 23.47
N VAL A 282 -1.47 22.32 22.83
CA VAL A 282 -1.72 21.12 22.03
C VAL A 282 -2.22 19.97 22.90
N ALA A 283 -1.63 19.76 24.08
CA ALA A 283 -2.05 18.70 24.99
C ALA A 283 -3.53 18.84 25.41
N GLU A 284 -4.00 20.08 25.61
CA GLU A 284 -5.40 20.38 25.90
C GLU A 284 -6.28 20.27 24.65
N ALA A 285 -5.83 20.85 23.54
CA ALA A 285 -6.60 20.93 22.31
C ALA A 285 -6.66 19.61 21.52
N PHE A 286 -5.76 18.66 21.76
CA PHE A 286 -5.69 17.39 21.02
C PHE A 286 -5.55 16.22 21.98
N PRO A 287 -6.63 15.85 22.71
CA PRO A 287 -6.57 14.77 23.68
C PRO A 287 -6.18 13.44 23.02
N PRO A 288 -5.48 12.53 23.72
CA PRO A 288 -5.07 11.26 23.17
C PRO A 288 -6.25 10.45 22.61
N VAL A 289 -6.06 9.87 21.42
CA VAL A 289 -7.04 9.01 20.76
C VAL A 289 -6.43 7.64 20.47
N PRO A 290 -7.23 6.56 20.45
CA PRO A 290 -6.76 5.25 20.00
C PRO A 290 -6.26 5.31 18.55
N VAL A 291 -5.25 4.49 18.24
CA VAL A 291 -4.77 4.29 16.86
C VAL A 291 -5.89 3.61 16.06
N ALA A 292 -6.36 4.27 14.99
CA ALA A 292 -7.56 3.82 14.30
C ALA A 292 -7.33 2.71 13.25
N TRP A 293 -6.13 2.61 12.67
CA TRP A 293 -5.70 1.48 11.85
C TRP A 293 -4.19 1.29 11.97
N SER A 294 -3.69 0.12 11.62
CA SER A 294 -2.30 -0.28 11.85
C SER A 294 -1.26 0.73 11.37
N ALA A 295 -1.47 1.32 10.18
CA ALA A 295 -0.51 2.26 9.59
C ALA A 295 -0.54 3.64 10.25
N ALA A 296 -1.67 4.07 10.85
CA ALA A 296 -1.80 5.35 11.56
C ALA A 296 -0.89 5.49 12.80
N ARG A 297 -0.22 4.42 13.21
CA ARG A 297 0.85 4.48 14.22
C ARG A 297 2.06 5.29 13.74
N TYR A 298 2.33 5.31 12.43
CA TYR A 298 3.53 5.93 11.89
C TYR A 298 3.29 7.37 11.48
N LEU A 299 4.17 8.22 11.96
CA LEU A 299 4.30 9.63 11.62
C LEU A 299 5.76 9.82 11.18
N SER A 300 5.97 10.16 9.91
CA SER A 300 7.31 10.26 9.34
C SER A 300 7.59 11.72 8.92
N PRO A 301 8.15 12.56 9.82
CA PRO A 301 8.52 13.93 9.49
C PRO A 301 9.80 13.98 8.66
N ASP A 302 9.78 14.77 7.59
CA ASP A 302 10.97 15.15 6.84
C ASP A 302 11.54 16.43 7.45
N VAL A 303 12.72 16.35 8.08
CA VAL A 303 13.37 17.51 8.71
C VAL A 303 14.64 17.87 7.96
N LEU A 304 14.67 19.09 7.44
CA LEU A 304 15.86 19.68 6.83
C LEU A 304 16.64 20.47 7.87
N ILE A 305 17.96 20.41 7.82
CA ILE A 305 18.87 21.18 8.68
C ILE A 305 19.48 22.29 7.85
N ALA A 306 19.22 23.54 8.22
CA ALA A 306 19.80 24.73 7.61
C ALA A 306 20.92 25.28 8.52
N ALA A 307 22.17 25.08 8.09
CA ALA A 307 23.35 25.59 8.76
C ALA A 307 24.45 25.89 7.72
N ARG A 308 25.38 26.79 8.06
CA ARG A 308 26.52 27.10 7.20
C ARG A 308 27.49 25.91 7.08
N ASP A 309 27.77 25.28 8.21
CA ASP A 309 28.72 24.18 8.38
C ASP A 309 28.44 23.43 9.69
N THR A 310 29.15 22.34 9.95
CA THR A 310 28.99 21.54 11.17
C THR A 310 29.45 22.27 12.43
N GLY A 311 30.36 23.24 12.32
CA GLY A 311 30.80 24.08 13.43
C GLY A 311 29.70 25.04 13.90
N ALA A 312 28.90 25.57 12.96
CA ALA A 312 27.71 26.34 13.24
C ALA A 312 26.69 25.52 14.04
N ILE A 313 26.45 24.26 13.64
CA ILE A 313 25.61 23.33 14.40
C ILE A 313 26.14 23.15 15.83
N GLY A 314 27.45 22.95 15.98
CA GLY A 314 28.10 22.78 17.29
C GLY A 314 27.96 23.99 18.23
N ARG A 315 27.81 25.21 17.67
CA ARG A 315 27.53 26.44 18.43
C ARG A 315 26.02 26.70 18.63
N GLY A 316 25.16 25.88 18.03
CA GLY A 316 23.72 26.09 18.01
C GLY A 316 23.23 27.05 16.92
N ASP A 317 24.07 27.47 16.00
CA ASP A 317 23.74 28.38 14.89
C ASP A 317 23.12 27.61 13.71
N PHE A 318 21.91 27.09 13.88
CA PHE A 318 21.16 26.37 12.85
C PHE A 318 19.65 26.55 13.00
N GLU A 319 18.93 26.32 11.91
CA GLU A 319 17.48 26.19 11.87
C GLU A 319 17.10 24.78 11.41
N LEU A 320 15.94 24.31 11.87
CA LEU A 320 15.29 23.13 11.35
C LEU A 320 14.11 23.56 10.49
N VAL A 321 13.85 22.86 9.39
CA VAL A 321 12.70 23.11 8.54
C VAL A 321 11.92 21.81 8.38
N LEU A 322 10.66 21.82 8.80
CA LEU A 322 9.75 20.75 8.47
C LEU A 322 9.42 20.83 6.97
N GLY A 323 9.86 19.81 6.22
CA GLY A 323 9.54 19.66 4.82
C GLY A 323 8.09 19.24 4.66
N GLU A 324 7.81 18.00 5.05
CA GLU A 324 6.50 17.35 5.04
C GLU A 324 6.36 16.48 6.30
N LEU A 325 5.12 16.20 6.71
CA LEU A 325 4.82 15.20 7.74
C LEU A 325 3.95 14.11 7.12
N HIS A 326 4.57 12.98 6.77
CA HIS A 326 3.86 11.87 6.15
C HIS A 326 3.05 11.11 7.22
N LEU A 327 1.72 11.19 7.08
CA LEU A 327 0.79 10.51 7.97
C LEU A 327 0.53 9.07 7.56
N ALA A 328 0.31 8.21 8.54
CA ALA A 328 -0.06 6.80 8.37
C ALA A 328 0.89 5.99 7.48
N SER A 329 2.18 6.33 7.49
CA SER A 329 3.18 5.71 6.64
C SER A 329 4.52 5.63 7.36
N ASN A 330 5.10 4.43 7.41
CA ASN A 330 6.52 4.26 7.70
C ASN A 330 7.28 4.47 6.40
N THR A 331 7.85 5.66 6.19
CA THR A 331 8.55 5.98 4.93
C THR A 331 9.75 5.06 4.72
N MET A 332 10.45 4.63 5.77
CA MET A 332 11.55 3.65 5.69
C MET A 332 11.09 2.26 5.26
N GLY A 333 9.78 1.98 5.29
CA GLY A 333 9.20 0.74 4.76
C GLY A 333 9.08 0.70 3.24
N ALA A 334 9.24 1.83 2.56
CA ALA A 334 9.21 1.88 1.11
C ALA A 334 10.34 1.06 0.48
N SER A 335 10.01 0.33 -0.58
CA SER A 335 10.93 -0.54 -1.33
C SER A 335 12.27 0.11 -1.67
N LEU A 336 12.27 1.39 -2.05
CA LEU A 336 13.49 2.13 -2.39
C LEU A 336 14.47 2.24 -1.21
N PHE A 337 13.99 2.36 0.03
CA PHE A 337 14.86 2.44 1.21
C PHE A 337 15.29 1.05 1.67
N VAL A 338 14.35 0.09 1.70
CA VAL A 338 14.63 -1.27 2.17
C VAL A 338 15.64 -1.98 1.26
N SER A 339 15.49 -1.85 -0.06
CA SER A 339 16.40 -2.48 -1.04
C SER A 339 17.84 -1.95 -0.98
N GLN A 340 18.04 -0.75 -0.46
CA GLN A 340 19.36 -0.11 -0.31
C GLN A 340 19.91 -0.19 1.12
N HIS A 341 19.12 -0.70 2.08
CA HIS A 341 19.53 -0.79 3.47
C HIS A 341 20.63 -1.86 3.62
N PRO A 342 21.74 -1.58 4.35
CA PRO A 342 22.80 -2.56 4.56
C PRO A 342 22.33 -3.78 5.37
N GLU A 343 21.30 -3.61 6.20
CA GLU A 343 20.72 -4.68 7.03
C GLU A 343 19.18 -4.64 6.98
N PRO A 344 18.52 -5.10 5.89
CA PRO A 344 17.06 -5.03 5.78
C PRO A 344 16.32 -5.80 6.90
N ALA A 345 16.96 -6.83 7.45
CA ALA A 345 16.45 -7.60 8.60
C ALA A 345 16.28 -6.74 9.86
N GLU A 346 17.11 -5.70 10.04
CA GLU A 346 16.96 -4.77 11.15
C GLU A 346 15.62 -4.02 11.07
N LEU A 347 15.27 -3.52 9.88
CA LEU A 347 14.00 -2.81 9.64
C LEU A 347 12.79 -3.70 9.94
N LEU A 348 12.86 -5.00 9.59
CA LEU A 348 11.82 -5.97 9.94
C LEU A 348 11.74 -6.21 11.45
N ARG A 349 12.87 -6.29 12.16
CA ARG A 349 12.91 -6.43 13.62
C ARG A 349 12.33 -5.20 14.31
N LEU A 350 12.64 -3.99 13.83
CA LEU A 350 12.05 -2.74 14.34
C LEU A 350 10.54 -2.71 14.10
N THR A 351 10.09 -3.08 12.90
CA THR A 351 8.66 -3.25 12.60
C THR A 351 7.98 -4.24 13.56
N GLY A 352 8.69 -5.32 13.94
CA GLY A 352 8.20 -6.29 14.92
C GLY A 352 8.02 -5.72 16.33
N ARG A 353 8.83 -4.73 16.73
CA ARG A 353 8.66 -4.01 18.01
C ARG A 353 7.43 -3.11 17.99
N ASP A 354 7.19 -2.46 16.85
CA ASP A 354 6.05 -1.55 16.68
C ASP A 354 4.72 -2.31 16.55
N HIS A 355 4.78 -3.57 16.09
CA HIS A 355 3.64 -4.47 15.94
C HIS A 355 3.92 -5.83 16.59
N PRO A 356 3.70 -5.99 17.91
CA PRO A 356 3.94 -7.25 18.61
C PRO A 356 3.11 -8.44 18.08
N GLY A 357 1.98 -8.16 17.44
CA GLY A 357 1.11 -9.16 16.79
C GLY A 357 1.14 -9.07 15.26
N PRO A 358 0.50 -10.03 14.57
CA PRO A 358 0.34 -9.98 13.13
C PRO A 358 -0.51 -8.77 12.70
N ARG A 359 -0.31 -8.28 11.47
CA ARG A 359 -1.15 -7.24 10.84
C ARG A 359 -2.00 -7.83 9.72
N LEU A 360 -3.09 -7.16 9.37
CA LEU A 360 -3.85 -7.42 8.16
C LEU A 360 -3.59 -6.29 7.15
N LEU A 361 -3.05 -6.65 5.98
CA LEU A 361 -2.69 -5.69 4.93
C LEU A 361 -3.54 -5.96 3.68
N PRO A 362 -4.20 -4.95 3.09
CA PRO A 362 -4.90 -5.15 1.81
C PRO A 362 -3.88 -5.35 0.68
N LEU A 363 -4.16 -6.30 -0.23
CA LEU A 363 -3.43 -6.37 -1.49
C LEU A 363 -3.75 -5.16 -2.35
N LEU A 364 -2.69 -4.49 -2.79
CA LEU A 364 -2.78 -3.26 -3.58
C LEU A 364 -2.54 -3.56 -5.05
N PRO A 365 -3.08 -2.76 -5.98
CA PRO A 365 -2.75 -2.86 -7.39
C PRO A 365 -1.23 -2.67 -7.59
N LYS A 366 -0.69 -3.16 -8.71
CA LYS A 366 0.75 -3.03 -9.03
C LYS A 366 1.21 -1.57 -8.99
N GLU A 367 0.40 -0.71 -9.57
CA GLU A 367 0.55 0.73 -9.60
C GLU A 367 -0.83 1.40 -9.53
N HIS A 368 -0.90 2.62 -9.02
CA HIS A 368 -2.15 3.38 -8.99
C HIS A 368 -1.88 4.89 -9.05
N LYS A 369 -2.87 5.66 -9.52
CA LYS A 369 -2.79 7.11 -9.71
C LYS A 369 -2.52 7.89 -8.42
N ALA A 370 -2.88 7.32 -7.27
CA ALA A 370 -2.62 7.89 -5.95
C ALA A 370 -1.17 7.65 -5.47
N ARG A 371 -0.19 7.94 -6.34
CA ARG A 371 1.26 7.86 -6.06
C ARG A 371 1.80 6.46 -5.69
N LEU A 372 1.05 5.36 -5.88
CA LEU A 372 1.56 4.01 -5.65
C LEU A 372 2.42 3.54 -6.85
N SER A 373 3.70 3.31 -6.59
CA SER A 373 4.64 2.69 -7.52
C SER A 373 5.41 1.56 -6.83
N THR A 374 6.12 0.76 -7.61
CA THR A 374 7.05 -0.26 -7.10
C THR A 374 8.06 0.31 -6.09
N ARG A 375 8.51 1.56 -6.27
CA ARG A 375 9.54 2.18 -5.41
C ARG A 375 9.01 2.57 -4.03
N VAL A 376 7.76 3.01 -3.94
CA VAL A 376 7.15 3.52 -2.69
C VAL A 376 6.24 2.52 -2.00
N ARG A 377 6.04 1.32 -2.59
CA ARG A 377 5.32 0.22 -1.95
C ARG A 377 6.00 -0.14 -0.63
N ASN A 378 5.21 -0.31 0.42
CA ASN A 378 5.71 -0.87 1.67
C ASN A 378 6.08 -2.35 1.48
N VAL A 379 7.33 -2.69 1.74
CA VAL A 379 7.87 -4.06 1.64
C VAL A 379 8.29 -4.65 2.98
N LEU A 380 8.16 -3.90 4.08
CA LEU A 380 8.35 -4.43 5.44
C LEU A 380 7.13 -5.24 5.87
N VAL A 381 6.95 -6.39 5.23
CA VAL A 381 5.87 -7.34 5.48
C VAL A 381 6.46 -8.62 6.04
N ARG A 382 6.09 -8.94 7.28
CA ARG A 382 6.69 -10.03 8.02
C ARG A 382 6.01 -11.36 7.69
N PRO A 383 6.63 -12.51 7.98
CA PRO A 383 6.01 -13.83 7.76
C PRO A 383 4.70 -14.02 8.53
N GLU A 384 4.55 -13.40 9.70
CA GLU A 384 3.34 -13.47 10.50
C GLU A 384 2.20 -12.56 10.00
N ASP A 385 2.50 -11.57 9.17
CA ASP A 385 1.49 -10.64 8.64
C ASP A 385 0.61 -11.31 7.56
N TYR A 386 -0.68 -10.98 7.59
CA TYR A 386 -1.67 -11.45 6.63
C TYR A 386 -1.85 -10.45 5.50
N TYR A 387 -2.08 -10.98 4.30
CA TYR A 387 -2.67 -10.21 3.22
C TYR A 387 -4.14 -10.58 3.04
N VAL A 388 -4.96 -9.58 2.73
CA VAL A 388 -6.34 -9.78 2.25
C VAL A 388 -6.48 -9.27 0.83
N ALA A 389 -6.88 -10.17 -0.06
CA ALA A 389 -7.19 -9.86 -1.45
C ALA A 389 -8.65 -9.38 -1.53
N LEU A 390 -8.85 -8.08 -1.78
CA LEU A 390 -10.20 -7.49 -1.90
C LEU A 390 -10.67 -7.44 -3.36
N MET A 391 -9.75 -7.06 -4.26
CA MET A 391 -9.94 -6.99 -5.71
C MET A 391 -8.73 -7.51 -6.47
N GLU A 392 -7.54 -7.24 -5.94
CA GLU A 392 -6.26 -7.49 -6.58
C GLU A 392 -5.69 -8.88 -6.26
N LEU A 393 -4.96 -9.45 -7.22
CA LEU A 393 -4.27 -10.74 -7.10
C LEU A 393 -2.76 -10.55 -7.27
N THR A 394 -2.22 -9.54 -6.58
CA THR A 394 -0.86 -9.02 -6.79
C THR A 394 0.24 -9.63 -5.93
N ALA A 395 -0.12 -10.53 -5.01
CA ALA A 395 0.84 -11.35 -4.27
C ALA A 395 1.07 -12.70 -4.96
N ASP A 396 2.24 -13.28 -4.72
CA ASP A 396 2.55 -14.66 -5.09
C ASP A 396 1.46 -15.60 -4.55
N PRO A 397 0.80 -16.40 -5.41
CA PRO A 397 -0.20 -17.37 -4.96
C PRO A 397 0.37 -18.40 -3.96
N HIS A 398 1.69 -18.62 -3.92
CA HIS A 398 2.36 -19.49 -2.95
C HIS A 398 2.68 -18.82 -1.62
N ARG A 399 2.48 -17.50 -1.49
CA ARG A 399 2.67 -16.81 -0.21
C ARG A 399 1.63 -17.28 0.81
N ASP A 400 2.10 -17.76 1.95
CA ASP A 400 1.26 -18.09 3.10
C ASP A 400 0.50 -16.87 3.65
N ARG A 401 -0.59 -17.12 4.37
CA ARG A 401 -1.40 -16.05 5.02
C ARG A 401 -1.96 -15.00 4.05
N THR A 402 -2.14 -15.37 2.78
CA THR A 402 -2.92 -14.58 1.82
C THR A 402 -4.35 -15.12 1.78
N VAL A 403 -5.31 -14.31 2.20
CA VAL A 403 -6.74 -14.66 2.30
C VAL A 403 -7.53 -13.92 1.24
N LEU A 404 -8.48 -14.60 0.59
CA LEU A 404 -9.42 -13.96 -0.32
C LEU A 404 -10.58 -13.35 0.49
N SER A 405 -11.06 -12.18 0.10
CA SER A 405 -12.19 -11.53 0.78
C SER A 405 -13.47 -12.39 0.78
N ALA A 406 -13.66 -13.21 -0.26
CA ALA A 406 -14.72 -14.21 -0.34
C ALA A 406 -14.67 -15.25 0.79
N ASP A 407 -13.51 -15.50 1.39
CA ASP A 407 -13.33 -16.54 2.39
C ASP A 407 -13.26 -15.97 3.83
N ALA A 408 -13.33 -14.64 3.99
CA ALA A 408 -13.34 -13.97 5.29
C ALA A 408 -14.72 -13.39 5.61
N HIS A 409 -14.95 -13.13 6.90
CA HIS A 409 -16.22 -12.60 7.39
C HIS A 409 -16.02 -11.38 8.28
N VAL A 410 -17.02 -10.52 8.35
CA VAL A 410 -17.13 -9.43 9.31
C VAL A 410 -18.18 -9.82 10.33
N VAL A 411 -17.86 -9.64 11.60
CA VAL A 411 -18.73 -9.90 12.76
C VAL A 411 -18.71 -8.70 13.69
N ARG A 412 -19.66 -8.64 14.62
CA ARG A 412 -19.65 -7.63 15.68
C ARG A 412 -18.93 -8.15 16.94
N ARG A 413 -18.03 -7.34 17.50
CA ARG A 413 -17.37 -7.55 18.81
C ARG A 413 -17.40 -6.23 19.56
N ASP A 414 -17.93 -6.22 20.77
CA ASP A 414 -18.00 -5.02 21.62
C ASP A 414 -18.53 -3.79 20.89
N GLY A 415 -19.58 -3.99 20.08
CA GLY A 415 -20.21 -2.94 19.29
C GLY A 415 -19.53 -2.57 17.97
N ARG A 416 -18.33 -3.10 17.67
CA ARG A 416 -17.51 -2.75 16.50
C ARG A 416 -17.42 -3.86 15.46
N PRO A 417 -17.20 -3.54 14.17
CA PRO A 417 -17.01 -4.54 13.13
C PRO A 417 -15.58 -5.08 13.17
N VAL A 418 -15.45 -6.40 13.21
CA VAL A 418 -14.18 -7.13 13.25
C VAL A 418 -14.15 -8.14 12.11
N VAL A 419 -13.02 -8.21 11.42
CA VAL A 419 -12.76 -9.16 10.33
C VAL A 419 -12.22 -10.44 10.93
N VAL A 420 -12.85 -11.56 10.64
CA VAL A 420 -12.45 -12.91 11.03
C VAL A 420 -11.98 -13.66 9.79
N LEU A 421 -10.72 -14.06 9.78
CA LEU A 421 -10.11 -14.86 8.72
C LEU A 421 -10.46 -16.36 8.89
N PRO A 422 -10.31 -17.21 7.85
CA PRO A 422 -10.58 -18.64 7.94
C PRO A 422 -9.90 -19.37 9.10
N GLY A 423 -8.69 -18.94 9.48
CA GLY A 423 -7.92 -19.49 10.60
C GLY A 423 -8.32 -18.96 11.98
N GLY A 424 -9.39 -18.16 12.08
CA GLY A 424 -9.87 -17.55 13.33
C GLY A 424 -9.12 -16.29 13.77
N ALA A 425 -8.08 -15.86 13.05
CA ALA A 425 -7.41 -14.60 13.33
C ALA A 425 -8.38 -13.42 13.12
N GLU A 426 -8.44 -12.51 14.09
CA GLU A 426 -9.34 -11.36 14.11
C GLU A 426 -8.58 -10.04 13.95
N PHE A 427 -9.13 -9.10 13.17
CA PHE A 427 -8.55 -7.78 12.92
C PHE A 427 -9.63 -6.69 12.90
N PRO A 428 -9.32 -5.44 13.30
CA PRO A 428 -10.22 -4.31 13.10
C PRO A 428 -10.59 -4.15 11.61
N VAL A 429 -11.85 -3.83 11.33
CA VAL A 429 -12.27 -3.63 9.93
C VAL A 429 -11.55 -2.47 9.24
N THR A 430 -11.09 -1.49 10.02
CA THR A 430 -10.31 -0.35 9.52
C THR A 430 -8.98 -0.76 8.89
N ASP A 431 -8.41 -1.91 9.27
CA ASP A 431 -7.19 -2.44 8.63
C ASP A 431 -7.45 -2.89 7.18
N VAL A 432 -8.65 -3.39 6.88
CA VAL A 432 -9.07 -3.69 5.50
C VAL A 432 -9.12 -2.41 4.66
N PHE A 433 -9.56 -1.31 5.27
CA PHE A 433 -9.61 0.02 4.66
C PHE A 433 -8.27 0.76 4.71
N GLY A 434 -7.23 0.14 5.29
CA GLY A 434 -6.00 0.83 5.69
C GLY A 434 -5.34 1.61 4.57
N HIS A 435 -5.32 1.09 3.34
CA HIS A 435 -4.75 1.81 2.20
C HIS A 435 -5.56 3.03 1.77
N VAL A 436 -6.90 2.92 1.79
CA VAL A 436 -7.79 4.05 1.47
C VAL A 436 -7.66 5.13 2.52
N LEU A 437 -7.72 4.75 3.80
CA LEU A 437 -7.54 5.66 4.93
C LEU A 437 -6.17 6.35 4.90
N THR A 438 -5.10 5.60 4.61
CA THR A 438 -3.75 6.16 4.47
C THR A 438 -3.67 7.15 3.32
N THR A 439 -4.28 6.82 2.16
CA THR A 439 -4.30 7.73 1.00
C THR A 439 -5.06 9.02 1.30
N LEU A 440 -6.19 8.92 2.03
CA LEU A 440 -6.95 10.09 2.47
C LEU A 440 -6.15 10.94 3.47
N ALA A 441 -5.50 10.30 4.45
CA ALA A 441 -4.76 10.97 5.51
C ALA A 441 -3.46 11.61 5.04
N MET A 442 -2.82 11.08 3.99
CA MET A 442 -1.45 11.45 3.59
C MET A 442 -1.24 12.95 3.40
N ASP A 443 -2.21 13.63 2.79
CA ASP A 443 -2.13 15.07 2.49
C ASP A 443 -2.91 15.93 3.52
N MET A 444 -3.42 15.36 4.62
CA MET A 444 -4.27 16.07 5.59
C MET A 444 -3.49 16.91 6.60
N PHE A 445 -2.18 16.71 6.79
CA PHE A 445 -1.46 17.49 7.79
C PHE A 445 -1.19 18.92 7.29
N GLN A 446 -2.14 19.81 7.54
CA GLN A 446 -2.06 21.24 7.21
C GLN A 446 -2.44 22.05 8.43
N LEU A 447 -1.46 22.70 9.06
CA LEU A 447 -1.66 23.50 10.28
C LEU A 447 -2.60 24.68 10.06
N PHE A 448 -2.48 25.29 8.88
CA PHE A 448 -3.18 26.51 8.50
C PHE A 448 -3.87 26.30 7.14
N PRO A 449 -4.99 26.97 6.88
CA PRO A 449 -5.63 26.95 5.57
C PRO A 449 -4.78 27.69 4.53
N ASP A 450 -5.02 27.38 3.25
CA ASP A 450 -4.45 28.14 2.14
C ASP A 450 -4.94 29.60 2.16
N ALA A 451 -4.03 30.53 1.89
CA ALA A 451 -4.30 31.96 1.79
C ALA A 451 -3.33 32.60 0.78
N ASP A 452 -3.65 33.81 0.28
CA ASP A 452 -2.80 34.59 -0.64
C ASP A 452 -1.39 34.85 -0.08
N HIS A 453 -1.24 34.83 1.25
CA HIS A 453 0.05 34.82 1.92
C HIS A 453 -0.08 34.04 3.23
N VAL A 454 0.84 33.11 3.45
CA VAL A 454 0.99 32.41 4.73
C VAL A 454 2.37 32.76 5.29
N PRO A 455 2.47 33.33 6.51
CA PRO A 455 3.76 33.68 7.10
C PRO A 455 4.64 32.47 7.35
N ARG A 456 5.95 32.71 7.46
CA ARG A 456 6.85 31.73 8.07
C ARG A 456 6.50 31.57 9.53
N VAL A 457 6.14 30.36 9.96
CA VAL A 457 5.86 30.04 11.37
C VAL A 457 7.00 29.23 11.96
N MET A 458 7.56 29.71 13.07
CA MET A 458 8.64 29.08 13.81
C MET A 458 8.20 28.71 15.22
N VAL A 459 8.50 27.49 15.65
CA VAL A 459 8.43 27.05 17.03
C VAL A 459 9.86 26.78 17.50
N ASP A 460 10.39 27.66 18.35
CA ASP A 460 11.81 27.74 18.68
C ASP A 460 12.70 27.78 17.41
N LYS A 461 13.44 26.69 17.12
CA LYS A 461 14.32 26.55 15.95
C LYS A 461 13.66 25.83 14.78
N LEU A 462 12.47 25.27 14.96
CA LEU A 462 11.77 24.52 13.91
C LEU A 462 10.81 25.44 13.15
N VAL A 463 11.07 25.61 11.86
CA VAL A 463 10.10 26.18 10.92
C VAL A 463 9.04 25.11 10.64
N VAL A 464 7.82 25.32 11.17
CA VAL A 464 6.68 24.40 11.03
C VAL A 464 5.78 24.75 9.86
N SER A 465 5.83 26.00 9.40
CA SER A 465 5.22 26.46 8.15
C SER A 465 6.21 27.35 7.42
N ARG A 466 6.48 27.02 6.16
CA ARG A 466 7.28 27.86 5.26
C ARG A 466 6.40 29.02 4.78
N GLU A 467 7.03 30.15 4.49
CA GLU A 467 6.32 31.27 3.87
C GLU A 467 5.89 30.90 2.45
N SER A 468 4.64 31.20 2.09
CA SER A 468 4.07 30.93 0.77
C SER A 468 3.18 32.08 0.29
N TRP A 469 3.01 32.17 -1.04
CA TRP A 469 2.17 33.12 -1.76
C TRP A 469 1.30 32.41 -2.79
#